data_AF-A0A017HJR0-F1
#
_entry.id   AF-A0A017HJR0-F1
#
_cell.length_a   1.000
_cell.length_b   1.000
_cell.length_c   1.000
_cell.angle_alpha   90.00
_cell.angle_beta   90.00
_cell.angle_gamma   90.00
#
_symmetry.space_group_name_H-M   'P 1'
#
loop_
_entity.id
_entity.type
_entity.pdbx_description
1 polymer ?
#
loop_
_entity_poly.entity_id
_entity_poly.type
_entity_poly.pdbx_seq_one_letter_code
_entity_poly.pdbx_strand_id
1 'polypeptide(L)'
;MEGAGTSFWETGAGESLLHGELAWLGATLEWVSAGIDVLATLLLLIGALRFILNVLRAELSRESADRVRRTNRGRVELGRYILAGLELLIVSDIIHSALSLAIADVIYLGLLVLIRSLISFFLDRELGQLRQELEEGMPVERAEDRDRRP
;
A
#
# COMPACT_ATOMS: atom_id res chain seq x y z
N MET A 1 47.67 -43.81 -10.05
CA MET A 1 46.30 -44.16 -9.62
C MET A 1 45.56 -42.85 -9.42
N GLU A 2 44.37 -42.77 -9.99
CA GLU A 2 43.58 -41.59 -10.39
C GLU A 2 43.49 -40.46 -9.33
N GLY A 3 43.40 -39.16 -9.67
CA GLY A 3 43.03 -38.56 -10.94
C GLY A 3 41.51 -38.36 -11.13
N ALA A 4 40.78 -37.91 -10.11
CA ALA A 4 39.41 -37.39 -10.26
C ALA A 4 39.00 -36.60 -9.00
N GLY A 5 38.78 -35.29 -9.11
CA GLY A 5 38.33 -34.51 -7.95
C GLY A 5 37.88 -33.08 -8.15
N THR A 6 38.08 -32.43 -9.31
CA THR A 6 37.84 -30.96 -9.38
C THR A 6 37.19 -30.43 -10.65
N SER A 7 36.50 -31.25 -11.45
CA SER A 7 35.96 -30.79 -12.75
C SER A 7 34.45 -30.56 -12.82
N PHE A 8 33.72 -30.58 -11.70
CA PHE A 8 32.26 -30.38 -11.72
C PHE A 8 31.82 -28.94 -11.36
N TRP A 9 32.70 -28.19 -10.69
CA TRP A 9 32.47 -26.78 -10.35
C TRP A 9 32.97 -25.79 -11.41
N GLU A 10 33.65 -26.29 -12.46
CA GLU A 10 34.31 -25.46 -13.48
C GLU A 10 33.44 -25.25 -14.73
N THR A 11 32.12 -25.36 -14.60
CA THR A 11 31.15 -25.09 -15.69
C THR A 11 30.65 -23.63 -15.64
N GLY A 12 31.56 -22.68 -15.41
CA GLY A 12 31.32 -21.23 -15.45
C GLY A 12 31.37 -20.63 -16.86
N ALA A 13 31.11 -21.43 -17.90
CA ALA A 13 31.14 -20.99 -19.30
C ALA A 13 29.75 -20.63 -19.87
N GLY A 14 28.78 -20.35 -18.99
CA GLY A 14 27.43 -19.86 -19.34
C GLY A 14 27.04 -18.52 -18.71
N GLU A 15 27.86 -17.97 -17.80
CA GLU A 15 27.47 -16.82 -16.96
C GLU A 15 27.61 -15.46 -17.66
N SER A 16 28.48 -15.34 -18.67
CA SER A 16 28.79 -14.04 -19.29
C SER A 16 27.75 -13.53 -20.31
N LEU A 17 26.90 -14.39 -20.87
CA LEU A 17 25.93 -14.00 -21.92
C LEU A 17 24.61 -13.46 -21.34
N LEU A 18 24.26 -13.82 -20.10
CA LEU A 18 23.04 -13.36 -19.42
C LEU A 18 23.25 -12.06 -18.63
N HIS A 19 24.46 -11.75 -18.18
CA HIS A 19 24.73 -10.52 -17.41
C HIS A 19 24.57 -9.25 -18.23
N GLY A 20 24.86 -9.26 -19.53
CA GLY A 20 24.64 -8.11 -20.41
C GLY A 20 23.17 -7.83 -20.71
N GLU A 21 22.36 -8.89 -20.95
CA GLU A 21 20.92 -8.76 -21.23
C GLU A 21 20.07 -8.54 -19.96
N LEU A 22 20.48 -9.03 -18.80
CA LEU A 22 19.70 -8.80 -17.56
C LEU A 22 20.11 -7.49 -16.86
N ALA A 23 21.32 -6.96 -17.11
CA ALA A 23 21.76 -5.72 -16.48
C ALA A 23 20.91 -4.51 -16.88
N TRP A 24 20.49 -4.43 -18.15
CA TRP A 24 19.62 -3.33 -18.58
C TRP A 24 18.21 -3.47 -17.98
N LEU A 25 17.69 -4.70 -17.87
CA LEU A 25 16.42 -4.98 -17.19
C LEU A 25 16.48 -4.60 -15.72
N GLY A 26 17.53 -5.01 -15.00
CA GLY A 26 17.76 -4.66 -13.60
C GLY A 26 17.77 -3.16 -13.38
N ALA A 27 18.59 -2.44 -14.15
CA ALA A 27 18.66 -0.98 -14.07
C ALA A 27 17.31 -0.32 -14.38
N THR A 28 16.57 -0.76 -15.41
CA THR A 28 15.25 -0.19 -15.71
C THR A 28 14.24 -0.43 -14.60
N LEU A 29 14.22 -1.63 -14.02
CA LEU A 29 13.33 -2.00 -12.93
C LEU A 29 13.64 -1.22 -11.64
N GLU A 30 14.91 -0.95 -11.35
CA GLU A 30 15.32 -0.08 -10.24
C GLU A 30 14.78 1.34 -10.41
N TRP A 31 14.94 1.94 -11.59
CA TRP A 31 14.40 3.27 -11.88
C TRP A 31 12.87 3.31 -11.79
N VAL A 32 12.19 2.25 -12.24
CA VAL A 32 10.74 2.12 -12.15
C VAL A 32 10.29 2.00 -10.69
N SER A 33 10.92 1.11 -9.91
CA SER A 33 10.63 0.93 -8.47
C SER A 33 10.84 2.25 -7.70
N ALA A 34 11.95 2.95 -7.94
CA ALA A 34 12.19 4.25 -7.33
C ALA A 34 11.12 5.29 -7.71
N GLY A 35 10.66 5.28 -8.96
CA GLY A 35 9.55 6.14 -9.41
C GLY A 35 8.22 5.82 -8.70
N ILE A 36 7.93 4.52 -8.51
CA ILE A 36 6.74 4.05 -7.79
C ILE A 36 6.81 4.46 -6.32
N ASP A 37 7.96 4.32 -5.68
CA ASP A 37 8.16 4.72 -4.28
C ASP A 37 7.92 6.22 -4.07
N VAL A 38 8.45 7.04 -4.97
CA VAL A 38 8.22 8.49 -4.95
C VAL A 38 6.74 8.80 -5.10
N LEU A 39 6.06 8.16 -6.07
CA LEU A 39 4.63 8.38 -6.29
C LEU A 39 3.78 7.95 -5.09
N ALA A 40 4.04 6.77 -4.53
CA ALA A 40 3.36 6.27 -3.35
C ALA A 40 3.56 7.20 -2.15
N THR A 41 4.81 7.62 -1.92
CA THR A 41 5.16 8.57 -0.86
C THR A 41 4.42 9.90 -1.05
N LEU A 42 4.36 10.42 -2.27
CA LEU A 42 3.60 11.66 -2.57
C LEU A 42 2.10 11.51 -2.27
N LEU A 43 1.48 10.38 -2.64
CA LEU A 43 0.07 10.14 -2.33
C LEU A 43 -0.19 10.09 -0.82
N LEU A 44 0.68 9.40 -0.08
CA LEU A 44 0.61 9.35 1.39
C LEU A 44 0.77 10.75 2.00
N LEU A 45 1.74 11.54 1.53
CA LEU A 45 1.98 12.90 1.99
C LEU A 45 0.78 13.82 1.69
N ILE A 46 0.20 13.74 0.49
CA ILE A 46 -0.97 14.53 0.11
C ILE A 46 -2.18 14.17 0.99
N GLY A 47 -2.43 12.87 1.21
CA GLY A 47 -3.50 12.40 2.07
C GLY A 47 -3.33 12.88 3.51
N ALA A 48 -2.13 12.71 4.07
CA ALA A 48 -1.79 13.14 5.41
C ALA A 48 -1.92 14.66 5.58
N LEU A 49 -1.41 15.44 4.62
CA LEU A 49 -1.50 16.90 4.67
C LEU A 49 -2.96 17.38 4.63
N ARG A 50 -3.78 16.83 3.73
CA ARG A 50 -5.22 17.16 3.67
C ARG A 50 -5.94 16.80 4.95
N PHE A 51 -5.64 15.63 5.53
CA PHE A 51 -6.21 15.21 6.79
C PHE A 51 -5.88 16.19 7.92
N ILE A 52 -4.61 16.55 8.07
CA ILE A 52 -4.14 17.50 9.10
C ILE A 52 -4.83 18.85 8.93
N LEU A 53 -4.89 19.40 7.71
CA LEU A 53 -5.55 20.69 7.45
C LEU A 53 -7.04 20.67 7.79
N ASN A 54 -7.73 19.56 7.47
CA ASN A 54 -9.15 19.41 7.78
C ASN A 54 -9.41 19.29 9.28
N VAL A 55 -8.58 18.53 9.99
CA VAL A 55 -8.66 18.39 11.46
C VAL A 55 -8.39 19.73 12.13
N LEU A 56 -7.35 20.46 11.71
CA LEU A 56 -6.98 21.75 12.28
C LEU A 56 -8.08 22.80 12.09
N ARG A 57 -8.71 22.84 10.90
CA ARG A 57 -9.88 23.71 10.66
C ARG A 57 -11.09 23.32 11.51
N ALA A 58 -11.32 22.03 11.72
CA ALA A 58 -12.42 21.55 12.56
C ALA A 58 -12.18 21.87 14.04
N GLU A 59 -10.93 21.83 14.51
CA GLU A 59 -10.54 22.21 15.87
C GLU A 59 -10.77 23.69 16.17
N LEU A 60 -10.47 24.55 15.18
CA LEU A 60 -10.66 26.01 15.28
C LEU A 60 -12.15 26.43 15.23
N SER A 61 -13.03 25.57 14.72
CA SER A 61 -14.47 25.77 14.63
C SER A 61 -15.17 25.29 15.92
N ARG A 62 -15.76 26.20 16.70
CA ARG A 62 -16.34 25.94 18.05
C ARG A 62 -17.61 25.07 18.11
N GLU A 63 -18.07 24.46 17.02
CA GLU A 63 -19.25 23.58 17.02
C GLU A 63 -18.89 22.11 17.29
N SER A 64 -19.11 21.66 18.53
CA SER A 64 -18.69 20.35 19.04
C SER A 64 -19.36 19.14 18.38
N ALA A 65 -20.60 19.26 17.88
CA ALA A 65 -21.33 18.14 17.26
C ALA A 65 -20.87 17.87 15.81
N ASP A 66 -20.51 18.93 15.08
CA ASP A 66 -20.03 18.85 13.70
C ASP A 66 -18.59 18.34 13.59
N ARG A 67 -17.81 18.48 14.67
CA ARG A 67 -16.39 18.13 14.72
C ARG A 67 -16.14 16.63 14.55
N VAL A 68 -16.98 15.77 15.15
CA VAL A 68 -16.86 14.31 15.04
C VAL A 68 -17.14 13.87 13.60
N ARG A 69 -18.22 14.38 12.99
CA ARG A 69 -18.63 14.03 11.62
C ARG A 69 -17.61 14.47 10.57
N ARG A 70 -17.02 15.67 10.72
CA ARG A 70 -15.94 16.16 9.84
C ARG A 70 -14.65 15.34 10.01
N THR A 71 -14.31 14.96 11.23
CA THR A 71 -13.11 14.15 11.51
C THR A 71 -13.24 12.74 10.92
N ASN A 72 -14.39 12.08 11.09
CA ASN A 72 -14.63 10.76 10.50
C ASN A 72 -14.57 10.80 8.97
N ARG A 73 -15.13 11.85 8.34
CA ARG A 73 -15.01 12.04 6.88
C ARG A 73 -13.56 12.23 6.44
N GLY A 74 -12.77 12.99 7.20
CA GLY A 74 -11.33 13.14 6.96
C GLY A 74 -10.56 11.83 7.09
N ARG A 75 -10.90 10.97 8.06
CA ARG A 75 -10.30 9.63 8.23
C ARG A 75 -10.59 8.72 7.04
N VAL A 76 -11.82 8.72 6.52
CA VAL A 76 -12.17 7.94 5.33
C VAL A 76 -11.38 8.42 4.10
N GLU A 77 -11.24 9.74 3.92
CA GLU A 77 -10.45 10.29 2.81
C GLU A 77 -8.96 9.93 2.94
N LEU A 78 -8.40 10.07 4.15
CA LEU A 78 -7.03 9.65 4.44
C LEU A 78 -6.82 8.15 4.16
N GLY A 79 -7.72 7.30 4.63
CA GLY A 79 -7.63 5.85 4.43
C GLY A 79 -7.64 5.47 2.95
N ARG A 80 -8.34 6.22 2.08
CA ARG A 80 -8.27 6.01 0.62
C ARG A 80 -6.90 6.34 0.05
N TYR A 81 -6.26 7.41 0.51
CA TYR A 81 -4.88 7.74 0.10
C TYR A 81 -3.87 6.71 0.61
N ILE A 82 -4.05 6.22 1.84
CA ILE A 82 -3.22 5.15 2.41
C ILE A 82 -3.36 3.88 1.58
N LEU A 83 -4.58 3.43 1.29
CA LEU A 83 -4.82 2.21 0.52
C LEU A 83 -4.19 2.30 -0.88
N ALA A 84 -4.38 3.43 -1.59
CA ALA A 84 -3.77 3.64 -2.90
C ALA A 84 -2.23 3.69 -2.85
N GLY A 85 -1.66 4.34 -1.83
CA GLY A 85 -0.21 4.35 -1.61
C GLY A 85 0.33 2.95 -1.32
N LEU A 86 -0.38 2.17 -0.53
CA LEU A 86 0.00 0.79 -0.22
C LEU A 86 -0.02 -0.09 -1.48
N GLU A 87 -1.03 0.04 -2.35
CA GLU A 87 -1.08 -0.69 -3.63
C GLU A 87 0.16 -0.44 -4.49
N LEU A 88 0.62 0.81 -4.56
CA LEU A 88 1.84 1.16 -5.29
C LEU A 88 3.09 0.59 -4.63
N LEU A 89 3.20 0.70 -3.30
CA LEU A 89 4.31 0.08 -2.55
C LEU A 89 4.34 -1.44 -2.75
N ILE A 90 3.17 -2.10 -2.93
CA ILE A 90 3.09 -3.54 -3.26
C ILE A 90 3.92 -3.85 -4.49
N VAL A 91 3.72 -3.07 -5.53
CA VAL A 91 4.40 -3.27 -6.80
C VAL A 91 5.90 -3.05 -6.65
N SER A 92 6.31 -1.96 -6.00
CA SER A 92 7.73 -1.62 -5.83
C SER A 92 8.49 -2.72 -5.08
N ASP A 93 7.92 -3.24 -4.00
CA ASP A 93 8.58 -4.28 -3.22
C ASP A 93 8.68 -5.62 -3.94
N ILE A 94 7.68 -5.97 -4.77
CA ILE A 94 7.75 -7.16 -5.63
C ILE A 94 8.88 -7.01 -6.65
N ILE A 95 9.04 -5.83 -7.24
CA ILE A 95 10.13 -5.55 -8.18
C ILE A 95 11.48 -5.69 -7.47
N HIS A 96 11.66 -5.06 -6.31
CA HIS A 96 12.90 -5.10 -5.55
C HIS A 96 13.30 -6.54 -5.19
N SER A 97 12.30 -7.32 -4.82
CA SER A 97 12.46 -8.73 -4.49
C SER A 97 12.82 -9.62 -5.67
N ALA A 98 12.27 -9.33 -6.87
CA ALA A 98 12.57 -10.06 -8.09
C ALA A 98 14.00 -9.78 -8.59
N LEU A 99 14.56 -8.62 -8.27
CA LEU A 99 15.93 -8.24 -8.64
C LEU A 99 17.01 -8.95 -7.81
N SER A 100 16.71 -9.28 -6.56
CA SER A 100 17.73 -9.68 -5.60
C SER A 100 18.11 -11.18 -5.68
N LEU A 101 17.16 -12.07 -6.04
CA LEU A 101 17.34 -13.50 -6.35
C LEU A 101 18.14 -14.38 -5.34
N ALA A 102 18.68 -13.83 -4.24
CA ALA A 102 19.47 -14.58 -3.26
C ALA A 102 18.59 -15.16 -2.13
N ILE A 103 19.06 -16.24 -1.49
CA ILE A 103 18.29 -16.92 -0.42
C ILE A 103 18.01 -16.01 0.78
N ALA A 104 18.93 -15.09 1.12
CA ALA A 104 18.68 -14.08 2.15
C ALA A 104 17.49 -13.17 1.79
N ASP A 105 17.33 -12.90 0.49
CA ASP A 105 16.28 -12.04 -0.02
C ASP A 105 14.94 -12.76 -0.06
N VAL A 106 14.93 -14.10 -0.21
CA VAL A 106 13.72 -14.92 -0.06
C VAL A 106 13.13 -14.79 1.36
N ILE A 107 13.97 -14.71 2.40
CA ILE A 107 13.53 -14.47 3.78
C ILE A 107 13.00 -13.04 3.94
N TYR A 108 13.71 -12.05 3.38
CA TYR A 108 13.27 -10.65 3.39
C TYR A 108 11.92 -10.47 2.67
N LEU A 109 11.76 -11.10 1.51
CA LEU A 109 10.53 -11.25 0.75
C LEU A 109 9.38 -11.78 1.59
N GLY A 110 9.61 -12.92 2.27
CA GLY A 110 8.61 -13.55 3.12
C GLY A 110 8.16 -12.61 4.25
N LEU A 111 9.11 -11.93 4.88
CA LEU A 111 8.82 -10.95 5.94
C LEU A 111 8.06 -9.74 5.41
N LEU A 112 8.47 -9.21 4.25
CA LEU A 112 7.85 -8.06 3.62
C LEU A 112 6.39 -8.34 3.24
N VAL A 113 6.14 -9.48 2.58
CA VAL A 113 4.78 -9.92 2.21
C VAL A 113 3.90 -10.08 3.45
N LEU A 114 4.46 -10.61 4.55
CA LEU A 114 3.76 -10.75 5.82
C LEU A 114 3.39 -9.39 6.43
N ILE A 115 4.34 -8.46 6.54
CA ILE A 115 4.10 -7.11 7.09
C ILE A 115 3.03 -6.39 6.28
N ARG A 116 3.14 -6.45 4.96
CA ARG A 116 2.15 -5.88 4.05
C ARG A 116 0.77 -6.48 4.23
N SER A 117 0.67 -7.80 4.31
CA SER A 117 -0.61 -8.48 4.51
C SER A 117 -1.27 -8.05 5.82
N LEU A 118 -0.47 -7.90 6.88
CA LEU A 118 -0.94 -7.38 8.16
C LEU A 118 -1.45 -5.95 8.04
N ILE A 119 -0.67 -5.03 7.47
CA ILE A 119 -1.07 -3.61 7.34
C ILE A 119 -2.35 -3.48 6.50
N SER A 120 -2.41 -4.13 5.33
CA SER A 120 -3.61 -4.10 4.49
C SER A 120 -4.83 -4.67 5.22
N PHE A 121 -4.66 -5.78 5.96
CA PHE A 121 -5.75 -6.37 6.75
C PHE A 121 -6.27 -5.43 7.85
N PHE A 122 -5.38 -4.76 8.59
CA PHE A 122 -5.79 -3.80 9.63
C PHE A 122 -6.52 -2.60 9.02
N LEU A 123 -6.01 -2.08 7.90
CA LEU A 123 -6.61 -0.92 7.24
C LEU A 123 -8.00 -1.25 6.66
N ASP A 124 -8.16 -2.39 6.00
CA ASP A 124 -9.46 -2.85 5.48
C ASP A 124 -10.48 -3.03 6.61
N ARG A 125 -10.04 -3.59 7.74
CA ARG A 125 -10.89 -3.75 8.92
C ARG A 125 -11.34 -2.41 9.49
N GLU A 126 -10.42 -1.47 9.68
CA GLU A 126 -10.74 -0.14 10.22
C GLU A 126 -11.66 0.64 9.26
N LEU A 127 -11.40 0.59 7.95
CA LEU A 127 -12.25 1.20 6.93
C LEU A 127 -13.65 0.59 6.89
N GLY A 128 -13.79 -0.73 7.07
CA GLY A 128 -15.07 -1.41 7.17
C GLY A 128 -15.89 -0.95 8.37
N GLN A 129 -15.26 -0.80 9.53
CA GLN A 129 -15.92 -0.28 10.74
C GLN A 129 -16.38 1.17 10.57
N LEU A 130 -15.53 2.04 10.00
CA LEU A 130 -15.89 3.42 9.71
C LEU A 130 -17.07 3.55 8.74
N ARG A 131 -17.20 2.64 7.76
CA ARG A 131 -18.35 2.62 6.83
C ARG A 131 -19.65 2.25 7.53
N GLN A 132 -19.64 1.24 8.39
CA GLN A 132 -20.84 0.81 9.12
C GLN A 132 -21.36 1.91 10.06
N GLU A 133 -20.49 2.61 10.78
CA GLU A 133 -20.90 3.75 11.64
C GLU A 133 -21.56 4.89 10.84
N LEU A 134 -21.16 5.10 9.58
CA LEU A 134 -21.75 6.10 8.70
C LEU A 134 -23.12 5.65 8.14
N GLU A 135 -23.31 4.36 7.90
CA GLU A 135 -24.57 3.78 7.42
C GLU A 135 -25.62 3.68 8.55
N GLU A 136 -25.22 3.28 9.76
CA GLU A 136 -26.10 3.26 10.94
C GLU A 136 -26.47 4.67 11.44
N GLY A 137 -25.64 5.68 11.12
CA GLY A 137 -25.90 7.09 11.41
C GLY A 137 -26.83 7.80 10.41
N MET A 138 -27.36 7.11 9.40
CA MET A 138 -28.43 7.63 8.54
C MET A 138 -29.77 7.03 8.96
N PRO A 139 -30.65 7.78 9.65
CA PRO A 139 -32.03 7.35 9.78
C PRO A 139 -32.56 7.19 8.36
N VAL A 140 -33.00 5.96 8.04
CA VAL A 140 -33.82 5.68 6.86
C VAL A 140 -35.09 6.50 7.07
N GLU A 141 -35.07 7.74 6.58
CA GLU A 141 -36.22 8.61 6.63
C GLU A 141 -37.31 7.92 5.83
N ARG A 142 -38.32 7.49 6.59
CA ARG A 142 -39.47 6.71 6.17
C ARG A 142 -39.96 7.22 4.82
N ALA A 143 -39.83 6.38 3.81
CA ALA A 143 -40.67 6.43 2.62
C ALA A 143 -42.13 5.98 2.95
N GLU A 144 -42.65 6.41 4.09
CA GLU A 144 -43.92 5.97 4.66
C GLU A 144 -44.57 7.14 5.41
N ASP A 145 -45.06 8.15 4.68
CA ASP A 145 -46.32 8.86 5.03
C ASP A 145 -46.83 9.83 3.92
N ARG A 146 -46.60 9.53 2.63
CA ARG A 146 -47.20 10.31 1.52
C ARG A 146 -48.34 9.58 0.82
N ASP A 147 -49.07 8.76 1.56
CA ASP A 147 -50.34 8.15 1.09
C ASP A 147 -51.46 8.23 2.14
N ARG A 148 -51.26 9.01 3.20
CA ARG A 148 -52.30 9.42 4.14
C ARG A 148 -52.53 10.93 4.06
N ARG A 149 -53.19 11.37 3.01
CA ARG A 149 -53.98 12.60 3.07
C ARG A 149 -55.42 12.29 2.62
N PRO A 150 -56.41 12.81 3.35
CA PRO A 150 -57.80 12.36 3.31
C PRO A 150 -58.50 12.62 1.97
#